data_AF-A0A556V6J5-F1
#
_entry.id   AF-A0A556V6J5-F1
#
_cell.length_a   1.000
_cell.length_b   1.000
_cell.length_c   1.000
_cell.angle_alpha   90.00
_cell.angle_beta   90.00
_cell.angle_gamma   90.00
#
_symmetry.space_group_name_H-M   'P 1'
#
loop_
_entity.id
_entity.type
_entity.pdbx_description
1 polymer ?
#
loop_
_entity_poly.entity_id
_entity_poly.type
_entity_poly.pdbx_seq_one_letter_code
_entity_poly.pdbx_strand_id
1 'polypeptide(L)'
;MVLQYLHPVSEEEFQRACCELKMTESVWTIDLAYLMCQLGVKHCFCTQTLGVDKGFKKQTFYKKHFDSEEDRVNELFLKAETRGVVVKKCFVSFEDIQAHLNHGHLAIVLVNAVVLVCELCSTSVKYCCFLPVNQKCFCSAPDYQGHFVVVCGFNRTAGCIFYNNPAYSDRKCCTFI
;
A
#
# COMPACT_ATOMS: atom_id res chain seq x y z
N MET A 1 7.47 -10.94 1.48
CA MET A 1 7.02 -9.86 0.53
C MET A 1 6.15 -10.49 -0.55
N VAL A 2 5.03 -9.88 -0.97
CA VAL A 2 4.07 -10.48 -1.96
C VAL A 2 4.75 -10.96 -3.22
N LEU A 3 5.75 -10.21 -3.67
CA LEU A 3 6.54 -10.54 -4.85
C LEU A 3 7.13 -11.96 -4.73
N GLN A 4 7.63 -12.37 -3.57
CA GLN A 4 8.17 -13.72 -3.34
C GLN A 4 7.18 -14.86 -3.67
N TYR A 5 5.87 -14.61 -3.62
CA TYR A 5 4.84 -15.63 -3.87
C TYR A 5 4.39 -15.71 -5.34
N LEU A 6 4.51 -14.62 -6.10
CA LEU A 6 4.01 -14.55 -7.49
C LEU A 6 5.12 -14.45 -8.53
N HIS A 7 6.22 -13.79 -8.18
CA HIS A 7 7.39 -13.56 -9.01
C HIS A 7 8.60 -13.75 -8.12
N PRO A 8 9.20 -14.95 -8.06
CA PRO A 8 10.34 -15.21 -7.19
C PRO A 8 11.47 -14.24 -7.53
N VAL A 9 11.61 -13.19 -6.71
CA VAL A 9 12.68 -12.21 -6.79
C VAL A 9 13.64 -12.54 -5.66
N SER A 10 14.92 -12.74 -6.02
CA SER A 10 15.98 -12.94 -5.04
C SER A 10 16.19 -11.69 -4.19
N GLU A 11 16.70 -11.84 -2.97
CA GLU A 11 17.01 -10.68 -2.12
C GLU A 11 18.00 -9.75 -2.83
N GLU A 12 19.00 -10.29 -3.53
CA GLU A 12 20.00 -9.51 -4.26
C GLU A 12 19.38 -8.70 -5.41
N GLU A 13 18.45 -9.29 -6.14
CA GLU A 13 17.72 -8.61 -7.23
C GLU A 13 16.81 -7.51 -6.69
N PHE A 14 16.11 -7.78 -5.59
CA PHE A 14 15.28 -6.78 -4.92
C PHE A 14 16.10 -5.59 -4.42
N GLN A 15 17.20 -5.85 -3.72
CA GLN A 15 18.08 -4.79 -3.21
C GLN A 15 18.70 -3.98 -4.35
N ARG A 16 19.11 -4.64 -5.45
CA ARG A 16 19.62 -3.95 -6.64
C ARG A 16 18.56 -3.01 -7.24
N ALA A 17 17.33 -3.48 -7.42
CA ALA A 17 16.24 -2.66 -7.94
C ALA A 17 15.96 -1.45 -7.03
N CYS A 18 15.94 -1.64 -5.71
CA CYS A 18 15.79 -0.57 -4.74
C CYS A 18 16.92 0.47 -4.84
N CYS A 19 18.17 0.03 -4.99
CA CYS A 19 19.33 0.92 -5.17
C CYS A 19 19.26 1.72 -6.49
N GLU A 20 18.93 1.07 -7.60
CA GLU A 20 18.83 1.69 -8.93
C GLU A 20 17.72 2.75 -8.98
N LEU A 21 16.59 2.46 -8.32
CA LEU A 21 15.47 3.39 -8.17
C LEU A 21 15.71 4.47 -7.10
N LYS A 22 16.80 4.36 -6.33
CA LYS A 22 17.12 5.25 -5.20
C LYS A 22 15.95 5.35 -4.22
N MET A 23 15.36 4.20 -3.88
CA MET A 23 14.23 4.16 -2.94
C MET A 23 14.65 4.72 -1.57
N THR A 24 13.73 5.45 -0.95
CA THR A 24 13.89 6.01 0.39
C THR A 24 13.03 5.24 1.40
N GLU A 25 13.18 5.54 2.68
CA GLU A 25 12.29 5.01 3.73
C GLU A 25 10.85 5.56 3.62
N SER A 26 10.66 6.66 2.87
CA SER A 26 9.35 7.27 2.60
C SER A 26 8.79 6.72 1.29
N VAL A 27 8.21 5.52 1.36
CA VAL A 27 7.64 4.82 0.20
C VAL A 27 6.24 5.33 -0.12
N TRP A 28 6.05 5.82 -1.35
CA TRP A 28 4.75 6.16 -1.92
C TRP A 28 4.28 5.08 -2.89
N THR A 29 2.98 5.06 -3.20
CA THR A 29 2.41 4.04 -4.11
C THR A 29 3.06 4.07 -5.49
N ILE A 30 3.47 5.24 -5.98
CA ILE A 30 4.19 5.36 -7.25
C ILE A 30 5.57 4.69 -7.20
N ASP A 31 6.26 4.71 -6.05
CA ASP A 31 7.54 4.03 -5.86
C ASP A 31 7.37 2.51 -6.01
N LEU A 32 6.27 1.95 -5.48
CA LEU A 32 5.93 0.53 -5.65
C LEU A 32 5.67 0.18 -7.13
N ALA A 33 5.04 1.08 -7.89
CA ALA A 33 4.80 0.86 -9.32
C ALA A 33 6.12 0.87 -10.13
N TYR A 34 7.04 1.78 -9.81
CA TYR A 34 8.39 1.78 -10.37
C TYR A 34 9.16 0.50 -10.03
N LEU A 35 9.07 0.04 -8.79
CA LEU A 35 9.69 -1.21 -8.34
C LEU A 35 9.12 -2.42 -9.09
N MET A 36 7.80 -2.51 -9.23
CA MET A 36 7.16 -3.55 -10.04
C MET A 36 7.61 -3.49 -11.50
N CYS A 37 7.73 -2.29 -12.08
CA CYS A 37 8.24 -2.11 -13.44
C CYS A 37 9.69 -2.61 -13.58
N GLN A 38 10.56 -2.24 -12.64
CA GLN A 38 11.98 -2.63 -12.64
C GLN A 38 12.15 -4.14 -12.51
N LEU A 39 11.29 -4.79 -11.72
CA LEU A 39 11.28 -6.25 -11.53
C LEU A 39 10.49 -7.00 -12.62
N GLY A 40 10.04 -6.32 -13.68
CA GLY A 40 9.31 -6.94 -14.79
C GLY A 40 7.90 -7.45 -14.42
N VAL A 41 7.34 -6.98 -13.30
CA VAL A 41 6.00 -7.34 -12.84
C VAL A 41 4.97 -6.49 -13.57
N LYS A 42 4.07 -7.15 -14.31
CA LYS A 42 2.95 -6.49 -14.96
C LYS A 42 2.03 -5.89 -13.91
N HIS A 43 1.83 -4.58 -13.97
CA HIS A 43 1.08 -3.82 -12.97
C HIS A 43 0.18 -2.76 -13.63
N CYS A 44 -0.75 -2.23 -12.84
CA CYS A 44 -1.54 -1.06 -13.19
C CYS A 44 -1.78 -0.25 -11.91
N PHE A 45 -1.15 0.91 -11.79
CA PHE A 45 -1.34 1.79 -10.66
C PHE A 45 -2.54 2.71 -10.89
N CYS A 46 -3.63 2.48 -10.16
CA CYS A 46 -4.81 3.35 -10.18
C CYS A 46 -4.77 4.35 -9.00
N THR A 47 -5.04 5.62 -9.27
CA THR A 47 -5.08 6.68 -8.26
C THR A 47 -6.11 7.75 -8.57
N GLN A 48 -6.67 8.40 -7.55
CA GLN A 48 -7.53 9.57 -7.74
C GLN A 48 -6.72 10.87 -7.92
N THR A 49 -5.49 10.89 -7.40
CA THR A 49 -4.60 12.05 -7.45
C THR A 49 -3.31 11.68 -8.19
N LEU A 50 -2.96 12.46 -9.22
CA LEU A 50 -1.65 12.38 -9.85
C LEU A 50 -0.73 13.34 -9.11
N GLY A 51 0.38 12.83 -8.57
CA GLY A 51 1.25 13.58 -7.68
C GLY A 51 0.82 13.50 -6.22
N VAL A 52 1.30 14.45 -5.43
CA VAL A 52 0.98 14.55 -4.00
C VAL A 52 -0.32 15.31 -3.77
N ASP A 53 -1.19 14.76 -2.92
CA ASP A 53 -2.38 15.46 -2.44
C ASP A 53 -2.03 16.42 -1.29
N LYS A 54 -2.09 17.72 -1.58
CA LYS A 54 -1.84 18.82 -0.63
C LYS A 54 -2.75 18.82 0.59
N GLY A 55 -3.92 18.16 0.52
CA GLY A 55 -4.82 17.96 1.65
C GLY A 55 -4.17 17.21 2.81
N PHE A 56 -3.19 16.35 2.52
CA PHE A 56 -2.47 15.57 3.53
C PHE A 56 -1.31 16.32 4.20
N LYS A 57 -0.99 17.55 3.77
CA LYS A 57 0.11 18.36 4.34
C LYS A 57 0.00 18.58 5.85
N LYS A 58 -1.24 18.65 6.36
CA LYS A 58 -1.52 18.85 7.80
C LYS A 58 -1.52 17.55 8.61
N GLN A 59 -1.50 16.39 7.96
CA GLN A 59 -1.50 15.10 8.65
C GLN A 59 -0.15 14.85 9.28
N THR A 60 -0.13 14.54 10.58
CA THR A 60 1.09 14.32 11.36
C THR A 60 1.99 13.27 10.73
N PHE A 61 1.40 12.23 10.11
CA PHE A 61 2.09 11.17 9.40
C PHE A 61 2.99 11.68 8.26
N TYR A 62 2.52 12.63 7.44
CA TYR A 62 3.29 13.14 6.29
C TYR A 62 4.09 14.41 6.59
N LYS A 63 3.79 15.10 7.70
CA LYS A 63 4.28 16.46 8.00
C LYS A 63 5.81 16.62 7.98
N LYS A 64 6.58 15.60 8.41
CA LYS A 64 8.04 15.71 8.55
C LYS A 64 8.78 15.80 7.21
N HIS A 65 8.25 15.19 6.15
CA HIS A 65 8.94 15.04 4.86
C HIS A 65 8.11 15.57 3.68
N PHE A 66 6.96 16.19 3.93
CA PHE A 66 5.98 16.54 2.89
C PHE A 66 6.58 17.35 1.73
N ASP A 67 7.26 18.46 2.04
CA ASP A 67 7.73 19.39 1.02
C ASP A 67 8.89 18.80 0.20
N SER A 68 9.80 18.04 0.81
CA SER A 68 10.88 17.36 0.09
C SER A 68 10.40 16.18 -0.75
N GLU A 69 9.33 15.51 -0.32
CA GLU A 69 8.75 14.37 -1.03
C GLU A 69 7.80 14.81 -2.15
N GLU A 70 7.21 16.01 -2.05
CA GLU A 70 6.30 16.56 -3.06
C GLU A 70 6.97 16.64 -4.43
N ASP A 71 8.12 17.29 -4.53
CA ASP A 71 8.84 17.47 -5.79
C ASP A 71 9.24 16.12 -6.39
N ARG A 72 9.79 15.21 -5.56
CA ARG A 72 10.21 13.86 -5.95
C ARG A 72 9.04 13.04 -6.50
N VAL A 73 7.93 12.98 -5.78
CA VAL A 73 6.75 12.19 -6.18
C VAL A 73 6.14 12.77 -7.44
N ASN A 74 6.01 14.09 -7.54
CA ASN A 74 5.48 14.74 -8.75
C ASN A 74 6.36 14.44 -9.98
N GLU A 75 7.69 14.44 -9.83
CA GLU A 75 8.62 14.07 -10.89
C GLU A 75 8.45 12.61 -11.34
N LEU A 76 8.22 11.68 -10.40
CA LEU A 76 7.93 10.28 -10.73
C LEU A 76 6.64 10.14 -11.54
N PHE A 77 5.57 10.84 -11.17
CA PHE A 77 4.34 10.84 -11.96
C PHE A 77 4.56 11.41 -13.37
N LEU A 78 5.33 12.51 -13.49
CA LEU A 78 5.62 13.12 -14.78
C LEU A 78 6.41 12.18 -15.70
N LYS A 79 7.32 11.37 -15.14
CA LYS A 79 8.20 10.46 -15.91
C LYS A 79 7.62 9.07 -16.09
N ALA A 80 6.52 8.72 -15.42
CA ALA A 80 5.98 7.37 -15.34
C ALA A 80 5.82 6.70 -16.71
N GLU A 81 5.13 7.37 -17.64
CA GLU A 81 4.87 6.84 -18.99
C GLU A 81 6.17 6.58 -19.77
N THR A 82 7.10 7.55 -19.79
CA THR A 82 8.39 7.40 -20.46
C THR A 82 9.29 6.32 -19.85
N ARG A 83 9.00 5.92 -18.61
CA ARG A 83 9.69 4.84 -17.87
C ARG A 83 8.94 3.51 -17.92
N GLY A 84 7.82 3.43 -18.64
CA GLY A 84 7.01 2.22 -18.77
C GLY A 84 6.13 1.89 -17.56
N VAL A 85 6.00 2.81 -16.60
CA VAL A 85 5.16 2.65 -15.41
C VAL A 85 3.71 2.99 -15.78
N VAL A 86 2.81 2.03 -15.61
CA VAL A 86 1.40 2.18 -16.01
C VAL A 86 0.62 2.85 -14.88
N VAL A 87 0.24 4.12 -15.09
CA VAL A 87 -0.56 4.90 -14.14
C VAL A 87 -1.89 5.29 -14.76
N LYS A 88 -2.99 5.10 -14.03
CA LYS A 88 -4.34 5.52 -14.42
C LYS A 88 -4.94 6.41 -13.35
N LYS A 89 -5.39 7.60 -13.75
CA LYS A 89 -6.20 8.44 -12.89
C LYS A 89 -7.65 7.97 -12.92
N CYS A 90 -8.05 7.17 -11.94
CA CYS A 90 -9.42 6.67 -11.83
C CYS A 90 -9.79 6.32 -10.39
N PHE A 91 -11.10 6.27 -10.13
CA PHE A 91 -11.63 5.59 -8.97
C PHE A 91 -11.63 4.08 -9.23
N VAL A 92 -11.41 3.28 -8.19
CA VAL A 92 -11.50 1.82 -8.23
C VAL A 92 -12.52 1.43 -7.19
N SER A 93 -13.64 0.86 -7.63
CA SER A 93 -14.68 0.39 -6.72
C SER A 93 -14.31 -0.95 -6.10
N PHE A 94 -15.09 -1.39 -5.13
CA PHE A 94 -14.89 -2.73 -4.58
C PHE A 94 -15.19 -3.82 -5.63
N GLU A 95 -16.19 -3.63 -6.49
CA GLU A 95 -16.53 -4.53 -7.58
C GLU A 95 -15.37 -4.67 -8.57
N ASP A 96 -14.64 -3.57 -8.86
CA ASP A 96 -13.44 -3.61 -9.69
C ASP A 96 -12.34 -4.48 -9.04
N ILE A 97 -12.14 -4.35 -7.73
CA ILE A 97 -11.19 -5.18 -6.97
C ILE A 97 -11.62 -6.64 -7.01
N GLN A 98 -12.90 -6.96 -6.76
CA GLN A 98 -13.41 -8.32 -6.83
C GLN A 98 -13.25 -8.92 -8.23
N ALA A 99 -13.55 -8.15 -9.28
CA ALA A 99 -13.34 -8.57 -10.65
C ALA A 99 -11.86 -8.84 -10.92
N HIS A 100 -10.96 -7.99 -10.44
CA HIS A 100 -9.51 -8.20 -10.59
C HIS A 100 -9.04 -9.48 -9.91
N LEU A 101 -9.47 -9.73 -8.66
CA LEU A 101 -9.16 -10.94 -7.90
C LEU A 101 -9.71 -12.21 -8.56
N ASN A 102 -10.91 -12.14 -9.14
CA ASN A 102 -11.53 -13.26 -9.86
C ASN A 102 -10.72 -13.73 -11.08
N HIS A 103 -9.92 -12.84 -11.68
CA HIS A 103 -9.00 -13.21 -12.76
C HIS A 103 -7.69 -13.84 -12.23
N GLY A 104 -7.58 -14.10 -10.92
CA GLY A 104 -6.40 -14.69 -10.30
C GLY A 104 -5.29 -13.67 -10.01
N HIS A 105 -5.57 -12.38 -10.10
CA HIS A 105 -4.60 -11.33 -9.80
C HIS A 105 -4.66 -10.91 -8.32
N LEU A 106 -3.63 -10.22 -7.84
CA LEU A 106 -3.59 -9.61 -6.50
C LEU A 106 -3.67 -8.09 -6.60
N ALA A 107 -4.14 -7.44 -5.54
CA ALA A 107 -4.15 -5.97 -5.45
C ALA A 107 -3.39 -5.48 -4.20
N ILE A 108 -2.49 -4.51 -4.37
CA ILE A 108 -1.93 -3.74 -3.26
C ILE A 108 -2.81 -2.51 -3.07
N VAL A 109 -3.31 -2.32 -1.85
CA VAL A 109 -4.24 -1.24 -1.52
C VAL A 109 -3.67 -0.39 -0.40
N LEU A 110 -3.69 0.93 -0.59
CA LEU A 110 -3.41 1.89 0.46
C LEU A 110 -4.68 2.10 1.29
N VAL A 111 -4.60 1.85 2.59
CA VAL A 111 -5.70 2.01 3.54
C VAL A 111 -5.32 2.97 4.66
N ASN A 112 -6.30 3.47 5.39
CA ASN A 112 -6.06 4.10 6.68
C ASN A 112 -5.95 3.01 7.75
N ALA A 113 -4.75 2.80 8.28
CA ALA A 113 -4.43 1.76 9.24
C ALA A 113 -5.26 1.86 10.53
N VAL A 114 -5.66 3.08 10.90
CA VAL A 114 -6.39 3.37 12.13
C VAL A 114 -7.80 2.78 12.15
N VAL A 115 -8.42 2.66 10.98
CA VAL A 115 -9.80 2.17 10.83
C VAL A 115 -9.86 0.76 10.25
N LEU A 116 -8.71 0.14 9.95
CA LEU A 116 -8.65 -1.22 9.45
C LEU A 116 -8.86 -2.22 10.59
N VAL A 117 -9.99 -2.91 10.57
CA VAL A 117 -10.33 -3.97 11.52
C VAL A 117 -10.06 -5.34 10.89
N CYS A 118 -9.56 -6.29 11.68
CA CYS A 118 -9.40 -7.67 11.25
C CYS A 118 -10.37 -8.57 12.02
N GLU A 119 -11.30 -9.19 11.31
CA GLU A 119 -12.33 -10.08 11.87
C GLU A 119 -11.78 -11.43 12.33
N LEU A 120 -10.63 -11.83 11.80
CA LEU A 120 -9.96 -13.09 12.17
C LEU A 120 -8.97 -12.91 13.31
N CYS A 121 -8.53 -11.68 13.57
CA CYS A 121 -7.46 -11.39 14.50
C CYS A 121 -8.07 -11.06 15.86
N SER A 122 -7.81 -11.90 16.87
CA SER A 122 -8.32 -11.69 18.24
C SER A 122 -7.78 -10.44 18.94
N THR A 123 -6.81 -9.75 18.33
CA THR A 123 -6.23 -8.50 18.80
C THR A 123 -6.44 -7.43 17.74
N SER A 124 -7.07 -6.32 18.14
CA SER A 124 -7.14 -5.13 17.31
C SER A 124 -5.73 -4.64 16.97
N VAL A 125 -5.57 -4.22 15.73
CA VAL A 125 -4.31 -3.71 15.20
C VAL A 125 -4.07 -2.34 15.84
N LYS A 126 -3.28 -2.29 16.93
CA LYS A 126 -3.05 -1.06 17.71
C LYS A 126 -1.97 -0.19 17.05
N TYR A 127 -2.32 0.56 16.01
CA TYR A 127 -1.41 1.57 15.41
C TYR A 127 -1.59 2.97 15.98
N CYS A 128 -1.86 3.10 17.29
CA CYS A 128 -2.07 4.43 17.84
C CYS A 128 -0.79 5.28 17.78
N CYS A 129 0.40 4.72 18.07
CA CYS A 129 1.65 5.49 18.13
C CYS A 129 2.91 4.55 17.93
N PHE A 130 2.85 3.51 17.06
CA PHE A 130 3.88 2.43 16.88
C PHE A 130 4.32 1.70 18.17
N LEU A 131 3.46 1.67 19.19
CA LEU A 131 3.79 1.02 20.45
C LEU A 131 3.71 -0.51 20.34
N PRO A 132 4.58 -1.26 21.05
CA PRO A 132 4.48 -2.71 21.15
C PRO A 132 3.09 -3.16 21.62
N VAL A 133 2.70 -4.38 21.22
CA VAL A 133 1.50 -5.05 21.72
C VAL A 133 1.51 -4.99 23.26
N ASN A 134 0.40 -4.54 23.86
CA ASN A 134 0.13 -4.39 25.31
C ASN A 134 0.47 -3.04 25.97
N GLN A 135 0.87 -1.99 25.25
CA GLN A 135 0.92 -0.64 25.83
C GLN A 135 -0.34 0.17 25.53
N LYS A 136 -0.86 0.87 26.55
CA LYS A 136 -1.96 1.83 26.40
C LYS A 136 -1.39 3.14 25.85
N CYS A 137 -1.98 3.58 24.75
CA CYS A 137 -1.65 4.81 24.06
C CYS A 137 -2.65 5.88 24.47
N PHE A 138 -2.19 7.02 24.97
CA PHE A 138 -3.06 8.14 25.43
C PHE A 138 -3.29 9.19 24.33
N CYS A 139 -3.06 8.85 23.06
CA CYS A 139 -3.24 9.75 21.92
C CYS A 139 -4.78 10.00 21.72
N SER A 140 -5.23 11.26 21.67
CA SER A 140 -6.66 11.67 21.82
C SER A 140 -7.62 11.24 20.69
N ALA A 141 -7.09 10.83 19.56
CA ALA A 141 -7.68 10.03 18.50
C ALA A 141 -6.52 9.73 17.55
N PRO A 142 -6.43 8.54 16.92
CA PRO A 142 -5.30 8.29 16.04
C PRO A 142 -5.49 9.09 14.74
N ASP A 143 -4.52 9.91 14.38
CA ASP A 143 -4.48 10.64 13.09
C ASP A 143 -4.40 9.66 11.92
N TYR A 144 -4.76 10.11 10.70
CA TYR A 144 -4.62 9.29 9.49
C TYR A 144 -3.23 8.67 9.40
N GLN A 145 -3.19 7.35 9.18
CA GLN A 145 -1.95 6.62 8.94
C GLN A 145 -2.10 5.76 7.69
N GLY A 146 -1.35 6.10 6.64
CA GLY A 146 -1.31 5.29 5.43
C GLY A 146 -0.66 3.93 5.70
N HIS A 147 -1.27 2.86 5.21
CA HIS A 147 -0.72 1.50 5.31
C HIS A 147 -1.04 0.69 4.05
N PHE A 148 -0.06 -0.05 3.56
CA PHE A 148 -0.26 -0.94 2.41
C PHE A 148 -0.67 -2.34 2.89
N VAL A 149 -1.77 -2.85 2.31
CA VAL A 149 -2.20 -4.24 2.47
C VAL A 149 -2.31 -4.91 1.12
N VAL A 150 -2.30 -6.24 1.14
CA VAL A 150 -2.29 -7.05 -0.07
C VAL A 150 -3.55 -7.86 -0.10
N VAL A 151 -4.49 -7.42 -0.91
CA VAL A 151 -5.76 -8.09 -1.09
C VAL A 151 -5.55 -9.32 -1.97
N CYS A 152 -5.99 -10.47 -1.47
CA CYS A 152 -5.76 -11.77 -2.09
C CYS A 152 -7.01 -12.65 -2.24
N GLY A 153 -8.17 -12.17 -1.82
CA GLY A 153 -9.42 -12.88 -2.03
C GLY A 153 -10.60 -12.16 -1.41
N PHE A 154 -11.78 -12.72 -1.61
CA PHE A 154 -13.01 -12.16 -1.06
C PHE A 154 -14.09 -13.25 -0.92
N ASN A 155 -15.12 -12.97 -0.13
CA ASN A 155 -16.31 -13.80 -0.02
C ASN A 155 -17.53 -12.92 -0.28
N ARG A 156 -18.23 -13.17 -1.40
CA ARG A 156 -19.43 -12.41 -1.79
C ARG A 156 -20.58 -12.58 -0.80
N THR A 157 -20.79 -13.81 -0.32
CA THR A 157 -21.89 -14.14 0.59
C THR A 157 -21.70 -13.47 1.94
N ALA A 158 -20.46 -13.46 2.44
CA ALA A 158 -20.13 -12.85 3.73
C ALA A 158 -19.81 -11.34 3.64
N GLY A 159 -19.72 -10.77 2.43
CA GLY A 159 -19.38 -9.36 2.24
C GLY A 159 -18.00 -8.99 2.78
N CYS A 160 -17.03 -9.90 2.70
CA CYS A 160 -15.71 -9.70 3.29
C CYS A 160 -14.57 -9.88 2.29
N ILE A 161 -13.43 -9.26 2.62
CA ILE A 161 -12.21 -9.31 1.81
C ILE A 161 -11.07 -9.88 2.63
N PHE A 162 -10.27 -10.72 1.99
CA PHE A 162 -9.09 -11.32 2.57
C PHE A 162 -7.84 -10.57 2.12
N TYR A 163 -6.96 -10.30 3.07
CA TYR A 163 -5.72 -9.59 2.81
C TYR A 163 -4.57 -10.14 3.64
N ASN A 164 -3.35 -10.00 3.13
CA ASN A 164 -2.13 -10.13 3.92
C ASN A 164 -1.73 -8.74 4.41
N ASN A 165 -1.38 -8.65 5.70
CA ASN A 165 -0.87 -7.44 6.31
C ASN A 165 0.64 -7.57 6.49
N PRO A 166 1.47 -6.83 5.73
CA PRO A 166 2.93 -6.91 5.81
C PRO A 166 3.52 -6.61 7.20
N ALA A 167 2.78 -5.94 8.09
CA ALA A 167 3.21 -5.69 9.46
C ALA A 167 3.16 -6.93 10.37
N TYR A 168 2.57 -8.04 9.90
CA TYR A 168 2.48 -9.31 10.61
C TYR A 168 3.06 -10.44 9.73
N SER A 169 3.75 -11.40 10.34
CA SER A 169 4.27 -12.56 9.61
C SER A 169 3.15 -13.49 9.15
N ASP A 170 3.14 -13.79 7.85
CA ASP A 170 2.33 -14.79 7.13
C ASP A 170 0.96 -15.12 7.75
N ARG A 171 0.15 -14.07 7.95
CA ARG A 171 -1.22 -14.20 8.46
C ARG A 171 -2.21 -13.68 7.43
N LYS A 172 -3.18 -14.54 7.08
CA LYS A 172 -4.37 -14.12 6.33
C LYS A 172 -5.33 -13.39 7.27
N CYS A 173 -5.57 -12.12 6.98
CA CYS A 173 -6.53 -11.26 7.66
C CYS A 173 -7.82 -11.16 6.85
N CYS A 174 -8.88 -10.64 7.48
CA CYS A 174 -10.18 -10.43 6.85
C CYS A 174 -10.83 -9.15 7.39
N THR A 175 -11.49 -8.37 6.55
CA THR A 175 -12.35 -7.25 6.98
C THR A 175 -13.68 -7.32 6.23
N PHE A 176 -14.77 -6.89 6.87
CA PHE A 176 -16.01 -6.60 6.18
C PHE A 176 -15.89 -5.32 5.37
N ILE A 177 -16.76 -5.18 4.37
CA ILE A 177 -16.87 -4.03 3.48
C ILE A 177 -18.24 -3.39 3.65
#